data_AF-A0A1I7UWY0-F1
#
_entry.id   AF-A0A1I7UWY0-F1
#
_cell.length_a   1.000
_cell.length_b   1.000
_cell.length_c   1.000
_cell.angle_alpha   90.00
_cell.angle_beta   90.00
_cell.angle_gamma   90.00
#
_symmetry.space_group_name_H-M   'P 1'
#
loop_
_entity.id
_entity.type
_entity.pdbx_description
1 polymer ?
#
loop_
_entity_poly.entity_id
_entity_poly.type
_entity_poly.pdbx_seq_one_letter_code
_entity_poly.pdbx_strand_id
1 'polypeptide(L)' 'MIGPTTVPPKPPQEQLDKMFDDVLKHMDLPVDKLRILRGYDNDKKWKLIVDQQVAKQVTPPAKYLEKLSYFLDKKC' A
#
# COMPACT_ATOMS: atom_id res chain seq x y z
N MET A 1 10.86 -6.18 19.08
CA MET A 1 11.47 -4.84 19.08
C MET A 1 11.25 -4.25 17.69
N ILE A 2 10.27 -3.38 17.51
CA ILE A 2 9.99 -2.74 16.21
C ILE A 2 10.77 -1.42 16.26
N GLY A 3 11.83 -1.31 15.49
CA GLY A 3 12.68 -0.10 15.44
C GLY A 3 11.87 1.13 15.00
N PRO A 4 12.40 2.35 15.21
CA PRO A 4 11.72 3.57 14.78
C PRO A 4 11.42 3.45 13.29
N THR A 5 10.14 3.51 12.92
CA THR A 5 9.71 3.45 11.53
C THR A 5 10.21 4.71 10.85
N THR A 6 11.40 4.64 10.26
CA THR A 6 11.98 5.71 9.45
C THR A 6 11.11 5.82 8.21
N VAL A 7 10.07 6.64 8.27
CA VAL A 7 9.32 7.06 7.09
C VAL A 7 10.35 7.52 6.05
N PRO A 8 10.40 6.90 4.87
CA PRO A 8 11.38 7.27 3.87
C PRO A 8 11.24 8.76 3.54
N PRO A 9 12.35 9.44 3.18
CA PRO A 9 12.30 10.86 2.87
C PRO A 9 11.33 11.10 1.72
N LYS A 10 10.57 12.17 1.83
CA LYS A 10 9.58 12.55 0.82
C LYS A 10 10.29 12.84 -0.52
N PRO A 11 9.86 12.23 -1.63
CA PRO A 11 10.41 12.52 -2.94
C PRO A 11 9.96 13.91 -3.43
N PRO A 12 10.62 14.47 -4.46
CA PRO A 12 10.18 15.66 -5.17
C PRO A 12 8.69 15.58 -5.57
N GLN A 13 8.02 16.72 -5.61
CA GLN A 13 6.57 16.80 -5.84
C GLN A 13 6.11 16.06 -7.11
N GLU A 14 6.86 16.16 -8.20
CA GLU A 14 6.52 15.48 -9.46
C GLU A 14 6.52 13.94 -9.31
N GLN A 15 7.49 13.39 -8.58
CA GLN A 15 7.54 11.97 -8.29
C GLN A 15 6.47 11.56 -7.28
N LEU A 16 6.21 12.40 -6.28
CA LEU A 16 5.16 12.18 -5.30
C LEU A 16 3.78 12.06 -5.97
N ASP A 17 3.44 12.97 -6.88
CA ASP A 17 2.16 12.96 -7.58
C ASP A 17 2.02 11.72 -8.48
N LYS A 18 3.09 11.33 -9.19
CA LYS A 18 3.11 10.07 -9.98
C LYS A 18 2.88 8.84 -9.10
N MET A 19 3.57 8.75 -7.96
CA MET A 19 3.40 7.65 -7.00
C MET A 19 2.01 7.65 -6.38
N PHE A 20 1.46 8.83 -6.09
CA PHE A 20 0.12 8.98 -5.52
C PHE A 20 -0.95 8.53 -6.50
N ASP A 21 -0.86 8.94 -7.77
CA ASP A 21 -1.77 8.51 -8.83
C ASP A 21 -1.71 6.99 -9.05
N ASP A 22 -0.52 6.38 -8.98
CA ASP A 22 -0.39 4.92 -9.06
C ASP A 22 -1.09 4.23 -7.88
N VAL A 23 -0.87 4.71 -6.65
CA VAL A 23 -1.57 4.18 -5.47
C VAL A 23 -3.08 4.31 -5.62
N LEU A 24 -3.59 5.48 -6.03
CA LEU A 24 -5.01 5.71 -6.22
C LEU A 24 -5.65 4.77 -7.26
N LYS A 25 -4.95 4.45 -8.35
CA LYS A 25 -5.41 3.49 -9.37
C LYS A 25 -5.61 2.08 -8.80
N HIS A 26 -4.80 1.68 -7.82
CA HIS A 26 -4.86 0.36 -7.21
C HIS A 26 -5.84 0.27 -6.03
N MET A 27 -6.50 1.36 -5.63
CA MET A 27 -7.42 1.38 -4.50
C MET A 27 -8.88 1.10 -4.90
N ASP A 28 -9.19 0.94 -6.20
CA ASP A 28 -10.54 0.67 -6.73
C ASP A 28 -11.63 1.59 -6.12
N LEU A 29 -11.30 2.87 -5.96
CA LEU A 29 -12.17 3.83 -5.28
C LEU A 29 -13.19 4.47 -6.24
N PRO A 30 -14.40 4.79 -5.76
CA PRO A 30 -15.34 5.61 -6.52
C PRO A 30 -14.80 7.03 -6.74
N VAL A 31 -15.25 7.67 -7.83
CA VAL A 31 -14.77 8.98 -8.31
C VAL A 31 -14.83 10.07 -7.24
N ASP A 32 -15.87 10.08 -6.41
CA ASP A 32 -16.01 11.08 -5.34
C ASP A 32 -14.90 11.00 -4.29
N LYS A 33 -14.50 9.78 -3.91
CA LYS A 33 -13.41 9.55 -2.95
C LYS A 33 -12.06 9.90 -3.56
N LEU A 34 -11.86 9.58 -4.84
CA LEU A 34 -10.64 9.98 -5.57
C LEU A 34 -10.48 11.50 -5.62
N ARG A 35 -11.57 12.23 -5.87
CA ARG A 35 -11.55 13.70 -5.91
C ARG A 35 -11.15 14.29 -4.56
N ILE A 36 -11.64 13.73 -3.45
CA ILE A 36 -11.27 14.15 -2.10
C ILE A 36 -9.77 13.91 -1.86
N LEU A 37 -9.29 12.71 -2.19
CA LEU A 37 -7.88 12.33 -1.99
C LEU A 37 -6.92 13.17 -2.85
N ARG A 38 -7.32 13.57 -4.05
CA ARG A 38 -6.52 14.49 -4.90
C ARG A 38 -6.30 15.86 -4.27
N GLY A 39 -7.19 16.29 -3.40
CA GLY A 39 -7.06 17.55 -2.64
C GLY A 39 -6.14 17.47 -1.42
N TYR A 40 -5.48 16.34 -1.18
CA TYR A 40 -4.59 16.18 -0.02
C TYR A 40 -3.29 16.98 -0.16
N ASP A 41 -2.85 17.53 0.97
CA ASP A 41 -1.51 18.10 1.11
C ASP A 41 -0.45 17.04 0.83
N ASN A 42 0.73 17.49 0.40
CA ASN A 42 1.82 16.59 0.04
C ASN A 42 2.20 15.64 1.19
N ASP A 43 2.10 16.03 2.46
CA ASP A 43 2.39 15.17 3.62
C ASP A 43 1.39 14.04 3.79
N LYS A 44 0.10 14.31 3.57
CA LYS A 44 -0.94 13.28 3.60
C LYS A 44 -0.81 12.33 2.42
N LYS A 45 -0.50 12.86 1.22
CA LYS A 45 -0.21 12.03 0.03
C LYS A 45 0.97 11.08 0.30
N TRP A 46 2.06 11.60 0.87
CA TRP A 46 3.25 10.79 1.17
C TRP A 46 2.97 9.72 2.22
N LYS A 47 2.28 10.07 3.30
CA LYS A 47 1.88 9.11 4.33
C LYS A 47 1.08 7.96 3.71
N LEU A 48 0.09 8.26 2.86
CA LEU A 48 -0.73 7.25 2.19
C LEU A 48 0.12 6.30 1.32
N ILE A 49 1.07 6.85 0.57
CA ILE A 49 1.98 6.06 -0.28
C ILE A 49 2.83 5.10 0.56
N VAL A 50 3.39 5.60 1.67
CA VAL A 50 4.22 4.77 2.57
C VAL A 50 3.37 3.68 3.22
N ASP A 51 2.19 4.03 3.72
CA ASP A 51 1.28 3.08 4.35
C ASP A 51 0.88 1.96 3.37
N GLN A 52 0.66 2.30 2.08
CA GLN A 52 0.34 1.32 1.04
C GLN A 52 1.53 0.39 0.71
N GLN A 53 2.76 0.90 0.69
CA GLN A 53 3.95 0.06 0.48
C GLN A 53 4.19 -0.91 1.64
N VAL A 54 4.04 -0.43 2.88
CA VAL A 54 4.17 -1.26 4.07
C VAL A 54 3.13 -2.38 4.05
N ALA A 55 1.87 -2.06 3.76
CA ALA A 55 0.81 -3.07 3.68
C ALA A 55 1.11 -4.17 2.63
N LYS A 56 1.62 -3.79 1.45
CA LYS A 56 2.02 -4.73 0.39
C LYS A 56 3.16 -5.69 0.82
N GLN A 57 4.05 -5.25 1.71
CA GLN A 57 5.19 -6.04 2.16
C GLN A 57 4.84 -7.04 3.27
N VAL A 58 3.76 -6.80 4.03
CA VAL A 58 3.48 -7.56 5.26
C VAL A 58 3.20 -9.05 5.02
N THR A 59 2.68 -9.47 3.85
CA THR A 59 2.68 -10.90 3.46
C THR A 59 2.43 -11.05 1.95
N PRO A 60 3.32 -11.70 1.18
CA PRO A 60 3.03 -11.98 -0.23
C PRO A 60 1.81 -12.90 -0.34
N PRO A 61 0.85 -12.62 -1.25
CA PRO A 61 -0.39 -13.39 -1.36
C PRO A 61 -0.18 -14.90 -1.53
N ALA A 62 0.93 -15.29 -2.18
CA ALA A 62 1.33 -16.69 -2.36
C ALA A 62 1.46 -17.47 -1.03
N LYS A 63 1.84 -16.80 0.06
CA LYS A 63 1.96 -17.41 1.38
C LYS A 63 0.61 -17.90 1.92
N TYR A 64 -0.50 -17.29 1.48
CA TYR A 64 -1.83 -17.79 1.81
C TYR A 64 -2.15 -19.07 1.03
N LEU A 65 -1.76 -19.14 -0.25
CA LEU A 65 -1.94 -20.34 -1.08
C LEU A 65 -1.15 -21.54 -0.53
N GLU A 66 0.11 -21.35 -0.12
CA GLU A 66 0.90 -22.40 0.52
C GLU A 66 0.25 -22.92 1.81
N LYS A 67 -0.25 -22.00 2.65
CA LYS A 67 -0.99 -22.39 3.87
C LYS A 67 -2.24 -23.19 3.53
N LEU A 68 -3.04 -22.74 2.56
CA LEU A 68 -4.23 -23.45 2.13
C LEU A 68 -3.90 -24.85 1.58
N SER A 69 -2.86 -24.96 0.75
CA SER A 69 -2.37 -26.24 0.24
C SER A 69 -2.00 -27.17 1.39
N TYR A 70 -1.22 -26.71 2.38
CA TYR A 70 -0.86 -27.51 3.55
C TYR A 70 -2.08 -28.01 4.36
N PHE A 71 -3.13 -27.20 4.49
CA PHE A 71 -4.36 -27.63 5.16
C PHE A 71 -5.20 -28.62 4.32
N LEU A 72 -5.13 -28.53 2.99
CA LEU A 72 -5.86 -29.41 2.05
C LEU A 72 -5.12 -30.71 1.75
N ASP A 73 -3.79 -30.74 1.92
CA ASP A 73 -2.94 -31.93 1.74
C ASP A 73 -2.94 -32.85 2.96
N LYS A 74 -3.65 -32.49 4.04
CA LYS A 74 -4.08 -33.44 5.08
C LYS A 74 -5.20 -34.33 4.53
N LYS A 75 -4.91 -35.11 3.49
CA LYS A 75 -5.54 -36.42 3.35
C LYS A 75 -4.73 -37.39 4.21
N CYS A 76 -5.46 -38.13 5.03
CA CYS A 76 -5.01 -39.30 5.76
C CYS A 76 -4.17 -40.25 4.88
#